data_AF-A0A965P383-F1
#
_entry.id   AF-A0A965P383-F1
#
_cell.length_a   1.000
_cell.length_b   1.000
_cell.length_c   1.000
_cell.angle_alpha   90.00
_cell.angle_beta   90.00
_cell.angle_gamma   90.00
#
_symmetry.space_group_name_H-M   'P 1'
#
loop_
_entity.id
_entity.type
_entity.pdbx_description
1 polymer ?
#
loop_
_entity_poly.entity_id
_entity_poly.type
_entity_poly.pdbx_seq_one_letter_code
_entity_poly.pdbx_strand_id
1 'polypeptide(L)'
;MIAENKSYVYMITCIPTSCVYIGKSNDPSGRFKSHLAESKKESSYLPLYRAIRKYGNASFELTIIQECASEQEAYDAEREWILKLRLEGRALFNRSAGGVGNFSPTPDTRERMSKAQKGKIITEEQRRKISSTLMGRKIPREVVEKVSAKLRGSKRTGKALDNIKAAAEKRSKDPLWVERNRIALQENRKLAQTPECREKIAKAQRKYTDEQALKLKEAYDGGASIANLRQEFSVSIGTLYRMLERAGKLTDDM
;
A
#
# COMPACT_ATOMS: atom_id res chain seq x y z
N MET A 1 -6.99 14.89 19.66
CA MET A 1 -7.11 13.88 20.73
C MET A 1 -6.14 12.77 20.41
N ILE A 2 -5.02 12.71 21.12
CA ILE A 2 -4.04 11.63 20.97
C ILE A 2 -4.71 10.42 21.61
N ALA A 3 -5.00 9.37 20.84
CA ALA A 3 -5.48 8.13 21.42
C ALA A 3 -4.40 7.64 22.38
N GLU A 4 -4.68 7.64 23.68
CA GLU A 4 -3.82 7.02 24.68
C GLU A 4 -3.70 5.55 24.32
N ASN A 5 -2.50 5.15 23.89
CA ASN A 5 -2.19 3.76 23.55
C ASN A 5 -2.11 2.97 24.85
N LYS A 6 -3.26 2.55 25.39
CA LYS A 6 -3.32 1.67 26.55
C LYS A 6 -2.60 0.36 26.23
N SER A 7 -1.76 -0.08 27.16
CA SER A 7 -1.07 -1.37 27.11
C SER A 7 -1.62 -2.27 28.20
N TYR A 8 -1.77 -3.57 27.90
CA TYR A 8 -2.34 -4.53 28.83
C TYR A 8 -1.34 -5.63 29.13
N VAL A 9 -1.29 -6.05 30.38
CA VAL A 9 -0.64 -7.30 30.79
C VAL A 9 -1.73 -8.36 30.89
N TYR A 10 -1.48 -9.51 30.27
CA TYR A 10 -2.41 -10.63 30.23
C TYR A 10 -1.72 -11.93 30.67
N MET A 11 -2.55 -12.85 31.14
CA MET A 11 -2.20 -14.19 31.55
C MET A 11 -2.93 -15.20 30.66
N ILE A 12 -2.20 -16.18 30.14
CA ILE A 12 -2.78 -17.34 29.46
C ILE A 12 -2.62 -18.54 30.40
N THR A 13 -3.73 -19.11 30.84
CA THR A 13 -3.75 -20.29 31.71
C THR A 13 -4.02 -21.55 30.91
N CYS A 14 -3.20 -22.58 31.11
CA CYS A 14 -3.44 -23.92 30.59
C CYS A 14 -4.25 -24.71 31.62
N ILE A 15 -5.53 -24.97 31.33
CA ILE A 15 -6.47 -25.60 32.28
C ILE A 15 -5.97 -26.97 32.76
N PRO A 16 -5.50 -27.89 31.89
CA PRO A 16 -5.10 -29.23 32.33
C PRO A 16 -3.84 -29.29 33.20
N THR A 17 -2.96 -28.29 33.11
CA THR A 17 -1.67 -28.30 33.83
C THR A 17 -1.55 -27.18 34.87
N SER A 18 -2.52 -26.26 34.92
CA SER A 18 -2.45 -25.02 35.70
C SER A 18 -1.19 -24.17 35.44
N CYS A 19 -0.48 -24.43 34.35
CA CYS A 19 0.70 -23.66 33.96
C CYS A 19 0.24 -22.36 33.30
N VAL A 20 0.95 -21.26 33.58
CA VAL A 20 0.55 -19.94 33.10
C VAL A 20 1.62 -19.29 32.21
N TYR A 21 1.19 -18.43 31.30
CA TYR A 21 2.06 -17.58 30.49
C TYR A 21 1.67 -16.13 30.72
N ILE A 22 2.63 -15.28 31.03
CA ILE A 22 2.41 -13.84 31.17
C ILE A 22 2.95 -13.14 29.93
N GLY A 23 2.18 -12.21 29.38
CA GLY A 23 2.62 -11.40 28.25
C GLY A 23 2.02 -10.01 28.29
N LYS A 24 2.63 -9.07 27.56
CA LYS A 24 2.07 -7.73 27.32
C LYS A 24 1.61 -7.53 25.88
N SER A 25 0.55 -6.74 25.67
CA SER A 25 0.13 -6.27 24.35
C SER A 25 -0.84 -5.10 24.43
N ASN A 26 -0.93 -4.29 23.37
CA ASN A 26 -2.00 -3.30 23.23
C ASN A 26 -3.32 -3.95 22.77
N ASP A 27 -3.26 -5.16 22.20
CA ASP A 27 -4.42 -5.98 21.83
C ASP A 27 -4.19 -7.44 22.26
N PRO A 28 -4.50 -7.78 23.53
CA PRO A 28 -4.34 -9.14 24.06
C PRO A 28 -5.11 -10.20 23.26
N SER A 29 -6.30 -9.86 22.76
CA SER A 29 -7.16 -10.79 22.01
C SER A 29 -6.55 -11.12 20.65
N GLY A 30 -6.10 -10.11 19.90
CA GLY A 30 -5.39 -10.33 18.64
C GLY A 30 -4.06 -11.04 18.85
N ARG A 31 -3.36 -10.73 19.95
CA ARG A 31 -2.10 -11.40 20.30
C ARG A 31 -2.29 -12.88 20.64
N PHE A 32 -3.35 -13.22 21.38
CA PHE A 32 -3.71 -14.60 21.68
C PHE A 32 -4.01 -15.40 20.41
N LYS A 33 -4.82 -14.86 19.49
CA LYS A 33 -5.07 -15.47 18.17
C LYS A 33 -3.76 -15.68 17.39
N SER A 34 -2.84 -14.72 17.47
CA SER A 34 -1.52 -14.84 16.84
C SER A 34 -0.70 -15.99 17.45
N HIS A 35 -0.71 -16.15 18.78
CA HIS A 35 -0.06 -17.29 19.44
C HIS A 35 -0.66 -18.64 19.01
N LEU A 36 -1.98 -18.73 18.88
CA LEU A 36 -2.66 -19.94 18.37
C LEU A 36 -2.34 -20.24 16.90
N ALA A 37 -2.13 -19.21 16.07
CA ALA A 37 -1.74 -19.39 14.68
C ALA A 37 -0.26 -19.77 14.53
N GLU A 38 0.62 -19.12 15.30
CA GLU A 38 2.07 -19.38 15.30
C GLU A 38 2.40 -20.75 15.88
N SER A 39 1.61 -21.27 16.83
CA SER A 39 1.84 -22.60 17.41
C SER A 39 1.69 -23.73 16.39
N LYS A 40 1.00 -23.51 15.27
CA LYS A 40 0.89 -24.48 14.16
C LYS A 40 2.20 -24.64 13.37
N LYS A 41 3.13 -23.70 13.48
CA LYS A 41 4.42 -23.76 12.79
C LYS A 41 5.36 -24.69 13.56
N GLU A 42 5.85 -25.74 12.91
CA GLU A 42 6.78 -26.70 13.51
C GLU A 42 8.13 -26.08 13.88
N SER A 43 8.55 -25.02 13.19
CA SER A 43 9.81 -24.30 13.47
C SER A 43 9.83 -23.55 14.80
N SER A 44 8.69 -23.44 15.49
CA SER A 44 8.59 -22.69 16.76
C SER A 44 8.60 -23.61 17.97
N TYR A 45 9.71 -23.56 18.72
CA TYR A 45 10.01 -24.41 19.88
C TYR A 45 9.66 -23.78 21.24
N LEU A 46 8.78 -22.77 21.27
CA LEU A 46 8.39 -22.12 22.52
C LEU A 46 7.57 -23.07 23.42
N PRO A 47 7.80 -23.08 24.76
CA PRO A 47 7.08 -23.95 25.68
C PRO A 47 5.55 -23.82 25.59
N LEU A 48 5.06 -22.57 25.49
CA LEU A 48 3.66 -22.28 25.26
C LEU A 48 3.13 -22.96 23.99
N TYR A 49 3.87 -22.92 22.89
CA TYR A 49 3.41 -23.45 21.60
C TYR A 49 3.40 -24.97 21.59
N ARG A 50 4.37 -25.61 22.26
CA ARG A 50 4.38 -27.06 22.50
C ARG A 50 3.16 -27.49 23.32
N ALA A 51 2.83 -26.73 24.37
CA ALA A 51 1.67 -27.01 25.20
C ALA A 51 0.36 -26.83 24.41
N ILE A 52 0.23 -25.77 23.61
CA ILE A 52 -0.94 -25.56 22.73
C ILE A 52 -1.13 -26.73 21.75
N ARG A 53 -0.05 -27.21 21.13
CA ARG A 53 -0.12 -28.39 20.24
C ARG A 53 -0.52 -29.67 20.99
N LYS A 54 -0.07 -29.83 22.24
CA LYS A 54 -0.32 -31.03 23.04
C LYS A 54 -1.74 -31.09 23.61
N TYR A 55 -2.24 -29.98 24.15
CA TYR A 55 -3.52 -29.93 24.87
C TYR A 55 -4.67 -29.34 24.04
N GLY A 56 -4.38 -28.79 22.86
CA GLY A 56 -5.37 -28.16 21.99
C GLY A 56 -5.74 -26.74 22.43
N ASN A 57 -6.28 -25.96 21.49
CA ASN A 57 -6.56 -24.53 21.68
C ASN A 57 -7.64 -24.25 22.75
N ALA A 58 -8.63 -25.14 22.89
CA ALA A 58 -9.74 -24.97 23.84
C ALA A 58 -9.31 -25.12 25.32
N SER A 59 -8.11 -25.64 25.56
CA SER A 59 -7.55 -25.85 26.90
C SER A 59 -6.82 -24.61 27.46
N PHE A 60 -6.85 -23.48 26.74
CA PHE A 60 -6.18 -22.24 27.11
C PHE A 60 -7.15 -21.08 27.27
N GLU A 61 -7.07 -20.41 28.40
CA GLU A 61 -7.90 -19.25 28.73
C GLU A 61 -7.06 -17.97 28.83
N LEU A 62 -7.54 -16.89 28.25
CA LEU A 62 -6.91 -15.56 28.30
C LEU A 62 -7.58 -14.71 29.38
N THR A 63 -6.80 -14.18 30.31
CA THR A 63 -7.24 -13.27 31.37
C THR A 63 -6.41 -11.99 31.33
N ILE A 64 -7.04 -10.83 31.36
CA ILE A 64 -6.32 -9.54 31.50
C ILE A 64 -6.09 -9.31 32.99
N ILE A 65 -4.83 -9.13 33.39
CA ILE A 65 -4.45 -9.00 34.80
C ILE A 65 -4.17 -7.55 35.21
N GLN A 66 -3.75 -6.71 34.27
CA GLN A 66 -3.44 -5.31 34.56
C GLN A 66 -3.58 -4.44 33.31
N GLU A 67 -4.18 -3.25 33.47
CA GLU A 67 -4.18 -2.19 32.47
C GLU A 67 -3.10 -1.16 32.82
N CYS A 68 -2.31 -0.74 31.83
CA CYS A 68 -1.22 0.22 31.99
C CYS A 68 -1.40 1.40 31.04
N ALA A 69 -1.06 2.59 31.51
CA ALA A 69 -1.18 3.82 30.74
C ALA A 69 -0.05 3.97 29.71
N SER A 70 1.11 3.33 29.98
CA SER A 70 2.27 3.35 29.10
C SER A 70 2.81 1.95 28.78
N GLU A 71 3.51 1.84 27.65
CA GLU A 71 4.19 0.60 27.23
C GLU A 71 5.30 0.19 28.22
N GLN A 72 5.93 1.18 28.86
CA GLN A 72 6.99 0.97 29.84
C GLN A 72 6.43 0.41 31.15
N GLU A 73 5.33 0.97 31.66
CA GLU A 73 4.62 0.42 32.83
C GLU A 73 4.19 -1.03 32.59
N ALA A 74 3.65 -1.34 31.41
CA ALA A 74 3.27 -2.72 31.07
C ALA A 74 4.46 -3.68 31.04
N TYR A 75 5.65 -3.17 30.75
CA TYR A 75 6.89 -3.95 30.74
C TYR A 75 7.36 -4.28 32.16
N ASP A 76 7.34 -3.28 33.03
CA ASP A 76 7.75 -3.44 34.42
C ASP A 76 6.74 -4.32 35.17
N ALA A 77 5.44 -4.12 34.92
CA ALA A 77 4.37 -4.98 35.44
C ALA A 77 4.49 -6.44 34.97
N GLU A 78 4.76 -6.70 33.67
CA GLU A 78 4.99 -8.06 33.17
C GLU A 78 6.12 -8.76 33.95
N ARG A 79 7.22 -8.05 34.18
CA ARG A 79 8.38 -8.56 34.92
C ARG A 79 8.03 -8.83 36.38
N GLU A 80 7.33 -7.94 37.05
CA GLU A 80 6.87 -8.12 38.43
C GLU A 80 5.95 -9.33 38.58
N TRP A 81 4.98 -9.50 37.67
CA TRP A 81 4.08 -10.66 37.69
C TRP A 81 4.81 -11.98 37.47
N ILE A 82 5.78 -12.03 36.55
CA ILE A 82 6.58 -13.24 36.33
C ILE A 82 7.43 -13.57 37.57
N LEU A 83 8.05 -12.56 38.19
CA LEU A 83 8.83 -12.75 39.41
C LEU A 83 7.95 -13.23 40.57
N LYS A 84 6.81 -12.58 40.79
CA LYS A 84 5.84 -12.95 41.82
C LYS A 84 5.38 -14.39 41.67
N LEU A 85 4.95 -14.80 40.47
CA LEU A 85 4.48 -16.15 40.21
C LEU A 85 5.60 -17.20 40.34
N ARG A 86 6.86 -16.86 40.01
CA ARG A 86 8.02 -17.73 40.26
C ARG A 86 8.27 -17.92 41.76
N LEU A 87 8.21 -16.84 42.54
CA LEU A 87 8.38 -16.89 43.99
C LEU A 87 7.27 -17.70 44.67
N GLU A 88 6.05 -17.62 44.15
CA GLU A 88 4.90 -18.44 44.57
C GLU A 88 4.99 -19.91 44.11
N GLY A 89 6.05 -20.29 43.38
CA GLY A 89 6.26 -21.67 42.93
C GLY A 89 5.34 -22.13 41.79
N ARG A 90 4.69 -21.20 41.07
CA ARG A 90 3.82 -21.54 39.92
C ARG A 90 4.64 -21.94 38.70
N ALA A 91 4.15 -22.95 37.98
CA ALA A 91 4.76 -23.37 36.72
C ALA A 91 4.44 -22.37 35.59
N LEU A 92 5.49 -21.86 34.93
CA LEU A 92 5.38 -20.81 33.91
C LEU A 92 5.90 -21.29 32.55
N PHE A 93 5.22 -20.88 31.47
CA PHE A 93 5.70 -21.08 30.11
C PHE A 93 6.74 -20.03 29.66
N ASN A 94 6.88 -18.93 30.41
CA ASN A 94 7.85 -17.87 30.16
C ASN A 94 9.29 -18.38 30.35
N ARG A 95 10.09 -18.39 29.26
CA ARG A 95 11.50 -18.82 29.30
C ARG A 95 12.41 -17.81 30.00
N SER A 96 12.22 -16.52 29.74
CA SER A 96 12.95 -15.44 30.39
C SER A 96 12.18 -14.92 31.61
N ALA A 97 12.83 -14.13 32.46
CA ALA A 97 12.23 -13.49 33.63
C ALA A 97 11.21 -12.38 33.29
N GLY A 98 10.74 -12.31 32.03
CA GLY A 98 9.99 -11.16 31.53
C GLY A 98 10.92 -10.00 31.19
N GLY A 99 10.35 -8.96 30.57
CA GLY A 99 11.10 -7.74 30.30
C GLY A 99 12.23 -7.92 29.30
N VAL A 100 12.06 -8.82 28.33
CA VAL A 100 12.75 -8.81 27.03
C VAL A 100 11.74 -9.35 26.03
N GLY A 101 10.80 -8.50 25.59
CA GLY A 101 9.96 -8.85 24.45
C GLY A 101 10.86 -9.24 23.27
N ASN A 102 10.41 -10.13 22.38
CA ASN A 102 11.12 -10.40 21.12
C ASN A 102 11.24 -9.08 20.34
N PHE A 103 12.36 -8.39 20.57
CA PHE A 103 12.79 -7.13 19.98
C PHE A 103 11.74 -6.01 19.95
N SER A 104 11.43 -5.43 21.10
CA SER A 104 10.87 -4.06 21.19
C SER A 104 12.04 -3.10 21.47
N PRO A 105 12.77 -2.62 20.44
CA PRO A 105 13.91 -1.74 20.65
C PRO A 105 13.49 -0.49 21.43
N THR A 106 14.33 -0.08 22.38
CA THR A 106 14.16 1.15 23.16
C THR A 106 14.02 2.35 22.24
N PRO A 107 13.42 3.47 22.69
CA PRO A 107 13.33 4.69 21.87
C PRO A 107 14.69 5.11 21.28
N ASP A 108 15.77 5.02 22.07
CA ASP A 108 17.15 5.27 21.61
C ASP A 108 17.59 4.29 20.52
N THR A 109 17.33 2.99 20.70
CA THR A 109 17.66 1.97 19.69
C THR A 109 16.87 2.21 18.40
N ARG A 110 15.58 2.58 18.49
CA ARG A 110 14.76 2.95 17.34
C ARG A 110 15.32 4.17 16.62
N GLU A 111 15.79 5.17 17.38
CA GLU A 111 16.40 6.36 16.81
C GLU A 111 17.72 6.02 16.10
N ARG A 112 18.59 5.21 16.70
CA ARG A 112 19.83 4.71 16.08
C ARG A 112 19.56 3.93 14.80
N MET A 113 18.59 3.02 14.82
CA MET A 113 18.16 2.28 13.63
C MET A 113 17.60 3.21 12.54
N SER A 114 16.77 4.19 12.93
CA SER A 114 16.24 5.21 12.01
C SER A 114 17.37 6.04 11.39
N LYS A 115 18.34 6.52 12.18
CA LYS A 115 19.52 7.25 11.70
C LYS A 115 20.34 6.40 10.74
N ALA A 116 20.57 5.13 11.05
CA ALA A 116 21.33 4.22 10.20
C ALA A 116 20.63 3.92 8.85
N GLN A 117 19.30 3.97 8.79
CA GLN A 117 18.55 3.74 7.55
C GLN A 117 18.30 5.02 6.74
N LYS A 118 18.20 6.18 7.41
CA LYS A 118 18.05 7.48 6.74
C LYS A 118 19.28 7.77 5.88
N GLY A 119 19.06 8.08 4.61
CA GLY A 119 20.12 8.44 3.67
C GLY A 119 20.80 7.26 2.96
N LYS A 120 20.37 6.01 3.20
CA LYS A 120 20.85 4.88 2.39
C LYS A 120 20.42 5.06 0.94
N ILE A 121 21.40 5.20 0.06
CA ILE A 121 21.20 5.27 -1.38
C ILE A 121 21.09 3.84 -1.91
N ILE A 122 19.95 3.51 -2.52
CA ILE A 122 19.79 2.24 -3.23
C ILE A 122 20.74 2.25 -4.43
N THR A 123 21.60 1.23 -4.53
CA THR A 123 22.56 1.12 -5.63
C THR A 123 21.82 0.96 -6.97
N GLU A 124 22.49 1.30 -8.07
CA GLU A 124 21.89 1.18 -9.40
C GLU A 124 21.47 -0.26 -9.71
N GLU A 125 22.27 -1.24 -9.31
CA GLU A 125 21.94 -2.67 -9.47
C GLU A 125 20.69 -3.06 -8.67
N GLN A 126 20.59 -2.65 -7.40
CA GLN A 126 19.42 -2.90 -6.57
C GLN A 126 18.18 -2.22 -7.13
N ARG A 127 18.31 -0.98 -7.62
CA ARG A 127 17.23 -0.23 -8.27
C ARG A 127 16.73 -0.96 -9.52
N ARG A 128 17.64 -1.46 -10.36
CA ARG A 128 17.30 -2.25 -11.55
C ARG A 128 16.58 -3.54 -11.19
N LYS A 129 17.05 -4.28 -10.19
CA LYS A 129 16.41 -5.52 -9.72
C LYS A 129 15.00 -5.29 -9.18
N ILE A 130 14.80 -4.23 -8.40
CA ILE A 130 13.46 -3.84 -7.91
C ILE A 130 12.57 -3.48 -9.11
N SER A 131 13.08 -2.66 -10.04
CA SER A 131 12.34 -2.26 -11.24
C SER A 131 11.92 -3.48 -12.08
N SER A 132 12.84 -4.38 -12.40
CA SER A 132 12.55 -5.57 -13.22
C SER A 132 11.52 -6.50 -12.56
N THR A 133 11.57 -6.64 -11.23
CA THR A 133 10.62 -7.46 -10.48
C THR A 133 9.22 -6.85 -10.45
N LEU A 134 9.12 -5.53 -10.40
CA LEU A 134 7.84 -4.82 -10.31
C LEU A 134 7.24 -4.46 -11.68
N MET A 135 8.05 -4.45 -12.73
CA MET A 135 7.62 -4.13 -14.08
C MET A 135 6.57 -5.14 -14.56
N GLY A 136 5.44 -4.63 -15.06
CA GLY A 136 4.34 -5.47 -15.56
C GLY A 136 3.43 -6.08 -14.50
N ARG A 137 3.69 -5.85 -13.20
CA ARG A 137 2.80 -6.31 -12.12
C ARG A 137 1.43 -5.65 -12.23
N LYS A 138 0.41 -6.45 -12.59
CA LYS A 138 -0.99 -5.99 -12.64
C LYS A 138 -1.56 -5.95 -11.22
N ILE A 139 -1.99 -4.77 -10.78
CA ILE A 139 -2.69 -4.59 -9.51
C ILE A 139 -4.19 -4.88 -9.76
N PRO A 140 -4.85 -5.73 -8.96
CA PRO A 140 -6.28 -5.99 -9.11
C PRO A 140 -7.11 -4.72 -9.01
N ARG A 141 -8.16 -4.63 -9.84
CA ARG A 141 -9.01 -3.44 -9.94
C ARG A 141 -9.62 -3.03 -8.60
N GLU A 142 -10.09 -3.99 -7.81
CA GLU A 142 -10.66 -3.75 -6.47
C GLU A 142 -9.68 -3.01 -5.53
N VAL A 143 -8.39 -3.32 -5.61
CA VAL A 143 -7.36 -2.69 -4.77
C VAL A 143 -7.17 -1.24 -5.21
N VAL A 144 -7.15 -0.99 -6.53
CA VAL A 144 -7.06 0.36 -7.09
C VAL A 144 -8.27 1.20 -6.67
N GLU A 145 -9.47 0.63 -6.73
CA GLU A 145 -10.71 1.32 -6.35
C GLU A 145 -10.75 1.65 -4.86
N LYS A 146 -10.35 0.73 -3.97
CA LYS A 146 -10.24 0.98 -2.52
C LYS A 146 -9.27 2.12 -2.21
N VAL A 147 -8.09 2.12 -2.84
CA VAL A 147 -7.09 3.18 -2.66
C VAL A 147 -7.60 4.51 -3.20
N SER A 148 -8.22 4.51 -4.40
CA SER A 148 -8.80 5.70 -5.01
C SER A 148 -9.90 6.31 -4.15
N ALA A 149 -10.85 5.49 -3.65
CA ALA A 149 -11.94 5.94 -2.79
C ALA A 149 -11.42 6.61 -1.51
N LYS A 150 -10.37 6.04 -0.88
CA LYS A 150 -9.75 6.62 0.31
C LYS A 150 -9.06 7.95 0.07
N LEU A 151 -8.45 8.14 -1.11
CA LEU A 151 -7.72 9.35 -1.46
C LEU A 151 -8.62 10.44 -2.05
N ARG A 152 -9.80 10.08 -2.57
CA ARG A 152 -10.74 11.02 -3.17
C ARG A 152 -11.17 12.08 -2.16
N GLY A 153 -10.99 13.34 -2.52
CA GLY A 153 -11.34 14.48 -1.65
C GLY A 153 -10.35 14.78 -0.53
N SER A 154 -9.33 13.95 -0.31
CA SER A 154 -8.28 14.22 0.69
C SER A 154 -7.41 15.40 0.23
N LYS A 155 -7.55 16.54 0.91
CA LYS A 155 -6.66 17.69 0.69
C LYS A 155 -5.33 17.46 1.41
N ARG A 156 -4.24 17.91 0.80
CA ARG A 156 -2.93 17.95 1.46
C ARG A 156 -3.00 18.93 2.63
N THR A 157 -2.32 18.60 3.73
CA THR A 157 -2.17 19.52 4.87
C THR A 157 -1.33 20.73 4.48
N GLY A 158 -1.51 21.87 5.18
CA GLY A 158 -0.72 23.08 4.93
C GLY A 158 0.79 22.81 4.95
N LYS A 159 1.27 22.15 6.01
CA LYS A 159 2.68 21.72 6.14
C LYS A 159 3.18 20.89 4.95
N ALA A 160 2.34 20.01 4.41
CA ALA A 160 2.72 19.21 3.24
C ALA A 160 2.82 20.08 1.97
N LEU A 161 1.91 21.04 1.79
CA LEU A 161 1.98 22.01 0.69
C LEU A 161 3.22 22.90 0.78
N ASP A 162 3.54 23.39 1.98
CA ASP A 162 4.72 24.24 2.21
C ASP A 162 6.02 23.49 1.92
N ASN A 163 6.11 22.22 2.36
CA ASN A 163 7.25 21.37 2.03
C ASN A 163 7.40 21.15 0.51
N ILE A 164 6.28 20.98 -0.22
CA ILE A 164 6.30 20.83 -1.68
C ILE A 164 6.78 22.12 -2.34
N LYS A 165 6.28 23.28 -1.89
CA LYS A 165 6.71 24.60 -2.40
C LYS A 165 8.19 24.83 -2.15
N ALA A 166 8.67 24.63 -0.93
CA ALA A 166 10.08 24.78 -0.58
C ALA A 166 10.98 23.83 -1.39
N ALA A 167 10.55 22.58 -1.62
CA ALA A 167 11.28 21.64 -2.46
C ALA A 167 11.26 22.01 -3.96
N ALA A 168 10.20 22.64 -4.46
CA ALA A 168 10.14 23.15 -5.83
C ALA A 168 11.05 24.37 -6.00
N GLU A 169 11.04 25.30 -5.04
CA GLU A 169 11.89 26.49 -5.05
C GLU A 169 13.38 26.12 -5.02
N LYS A 170 13.77 25.18 -4.16
CA LYS A 170 15.15 24.67 -4.10
C LYS A 170 15.61 24.10 -5.45
N ARG A 171 14.76 23.30 -6.11
CA ARG A 171 15.07 22.73 -7.43
C ARG A 171 15.15 23.79 -8.52
N SER A 172 14.29 24.80 -8.48
CA SER A 172 14.28 25.87 -9.48
C SER A 172 15.52 26.77 -9.42
N LYS A 173 16.19 26.86 -8.26
CA LYS A 173 17.43 27.63 -8.08
C LYS A 173 18.68 26.86 -8.51
N ASP A 174 18.59 25.55 -8.73
CA ASP A 174 19.72 24.70 -9.15
C ASP A 174 19.96 24.84 -10.67
N PRO A 175 21.10 25.41 -11.12
CA PRO A 175 21.39 25.61 -12.54
C PRO A 175 21.44 24.31 -13.35
N LEU A 176 21.96 23.22 -12.76
CA LEU A 176 22.06 21.92 -13.45
C LEU A 176 20.68 21.33 -13.70
N TRP A 177 19.76 21.50 -12.75
CA TRP A 177 18.38 21.06 -12.90
C TRP A 177 17.65 21.85 -13.99
N VAL A 178 17.84 23.19 -14.03
CA VAL A 178 17.21 24.06 -15.03
C VAL A 178 17.64 23.70 -16.44
N GLU A 179 18.94 23.53 -16.69
CA GLU A 179 19.45 23.19 -18.02
C GLU A 179 19.02 21.78 -18.45
N ARG A 180 19.08 20.80 -17.54
CA ARG A 180 18.57 19.44 -17.81
C ARG A 180 17.09 19.47 -18.18
N ASN A 181 16.28 20.24 -17.45
CA ASN A 181 14.85 20.36 -17.71
C ASN A 181 14.58 21.04 -19.07
N ARG A 182 15.36 22.06 -19.43
CA ARG A 182 15.29 22.73 -20.74
C ARG A 182 15.57 21.75 -21.88
N ILE A 183 16.63 20.96 -21.80
CA ILE A 183 16.97 19.96 -22.83
C ILE A 183 15.84 18.94 -22.97
N ALA A 184 15.35 18.39 -21.87
CA ALA A 184 14.25 17.44 -21.87
C ALA A 184 12.97 18.02 -22.49
N LEU A 185 12.63 19.29 -22.19
CA LEU A 185 11.51 20.00 -22.81
C LEU A 185 11.66 20.13 -24.32
N GLN A 186 12.87 20.43 -24.81
CA GLN A 186 13.15 20.51 -26.24
C GLN A 186 13.00 19.15 -26.94
N GLU A 187 13.55 18.09 -26.35
CA GLU A 187 13.42 16.73 -26.88
C GLU A 187 11.97 16.25 -26.90
N ASN A 188 11.22 16.48 -25.81
CA ASN A 188 9.80 16.16 -25.75
C ASN A 188 9.00 16.90 -26.83
N ARG A 189 9.33 18.16 -27.12
CA ARG A 189 8.68 18.92 -28.19
C ARG A 189 8.98 18.35 -29.57
N LYS A 190 10.19 17.83 -29.81
CA LYS A 190 10.54 17.13 -31.05
C LYS A 190 9.76 15.82 -31.16
N LEU A 191 9.72 15.02 -30.10
CA LEU A 191 8.97 13.76 -30.03
C LEU A 191 7.48 13.96 -30.26
N ALA A 192 6.87 15.00 -29.69
CA ALA A 192 5.46 15.31 -29.87
C ALA A 192 5.09 15.69 -31.32
N GLN A 193 6.07 16.08 -32.13
CA GLN A 193 5.86 16.41 -33.54
C GLN A 193 5.97 15.21 -34.48
N THR A 194 6.42 14.05 -34.00
CA THR A 194 6.54 12.87 -34.86
C THR A 194 5.16 12.41 -35.34
N PRO A 195 5.05 11.90 -36.59
CA PRO A 195 3.79 11.41 -37.13
C PRO A 195 3.14 10.36 -36.23
N GLU A 196 3.94 9.42 -35.71
CA GLU A 196 3.48 8.34 -34.83
C GLU A 196 2.88 8.88 -33.51
N CYS A 197 3.52 9.88 -32.89
CA CYS A 197 3.02 10.46 -31.65
C CYS A 197 1.71 11.24 -31.88
N ARG A 198 1.65 12.01 -32.97
CA ARG A 198 0.44 12.73 -33.39
C ARG A 198 -0.72 11.77 -33.67
N GLU A 199 -0.47 10.64 -34.33
CA GLU A 199 -1.48 9.64 -34.60
C GLU A 199 -2.01 9.00 -33.33
N LYS A 200 -1.13 8.64 -32.37
CA LYS A 200 -1.55 8.10 -31.07
C LYS A 200 -2.41 9.09 -30.29
N ILE A 201 -2.02 10.36 -30.27
CA ILE A 201 -2.80 11.43 -29.63
C ILE A 201 -4.15 11.60 -30.32
N ALA A 202 -4.16 11.65 -31.66
CA ALA A 202 -5.39 11.77 -32.44
C ALA A 202 -6.32 10.58 -32.16
N LYS A 203 -5.83 9.34 -32.18
CA LYS A 203 -6.61 8.14 -31.86
C LYS A 203 -7.19 8.19 -30.45
N ALA A 204 -6.42 8.64 -29.46
CA ALA A 204 -6.90 8.77 -28.08
C ALA A 204 -7.95 9.88 -27.90
N GLN A 205 -7.89 10.94 -28.71
CA GLN A 205 -8.84 12.06 -28.67
C GLN A 205 -10.09 11.86 -29.55
N ARG A 206 -10.11 10.81 -30.40
CA ARG A 206 -11.27 10.52 -31.26
C ARG A 206 -12.50 10.24 -30.39
N LYS A 207 -13.61 10.87 -30.77
CA LYS A 207 -14.93 10.67 -30.14
C LYS A 207 -15.72 9.51 -30.73
N TYR A 208 -15.23 8.93 -31.83
CA TYR A 208 -15.88 7.87 -32.59
C TYR A 208 -14.86 6.76 -32.91
N THR A 209 -15.36 5.54 -33.11
CA THR A 209 -14.55 4.39 -33.51
C THR A 209 -14.37 4.34 -35.02
N ASP A 210 -13.34 3.61 -35.49
CA ASP A 210 -13.11 3.40 -36.92
C ASP A 210 -14.28 2.61 -37.55
N GLU A 211 -14.93 1.70 -36.81
CA GLU A 211 -16.16 1.01 -37.24
C GLU A 211 -17.37 1.95 -37.42
N GLN A 212 -17.55 2.91 -36.51
CA GLN A 212 -18.62 3.91 -36.63
C GLN A 212 -18.42 4.80 -37.86
N ALA A 213 -17.17 5.10 -38.21
CA ALA A 213 -16.84 5.85 -39.41
C ALA A 213 -17.19 5.07 -40.69
N LEU A 214 -16.88 3.76 -40.75
CA LEU A 214 -17.21 2.90 -41.89
C LEU A 214 -18.72 2.75 -42.11
N LYS A 215 -19.48 2.46 -41.04
CA LYS A 215 -20.95 2.38 -41.12
C LYS A 215 -21.59 3.68 -41.61
N LEU A 216 -21.05 4.82 -41.20
CA LEU A 216 -21.52 6.13 -41.64
C LEU A 216 -21.25 6.34 -43.13
N LYS A 217 -20.11 5.88 -43.65
CA LYS A 217 -19.76 5.95 -45.07
C LYS A 217 -20.69 5.07 -45.92
N GLU A 218 -20.94 3.83 -45.50
CA GLU A 218 -21.88 2.93 -46.19
C GLU A 218 -23.29 3.53 -46.30
N ALA A 219 -23.78 4.13 -45.20
CA ALA A 219 -25.08 4.78 -45.21
C ALA A 219 -25.12 6.04 -46.09
N TYR A 220 -24.02 6.79 -46.15
CA TYR A 220 -23.87 7.94 -47.04
C TYR A 220 -23.83 7.54 -48.52
N ASP A 221 -23.05 6.51 -48.87
CA ASP A 221 -22.94 5.97 -50.23
C ASP A 221 -24.26 5.31 -50.69
N GLY A 222 -25.04 4.76 -49.74
CA GLY A 222 -26.40 4.27 -49.93
C GLY A 222 -27.47 5.36 -50.14
N GLY A 223 -27.07 6.64 -50.19
CA GLY A 223 -27.95 7.78 -50.50
C GLY A 223 -28.66 8.40 -49.29
N ALA A 224 -28.27 8.08 -48.06
CA ALA A 224 -28.85 8.73 -46.87
C ALA A 224 -28.49 10.22 -46.81
N SER A 225 -29.47 11.05 -46.45
CA SER A 225 -29.25 12.49 -46.31
C SER A 225 -28.34 12.81 -45.12
N ILE A 226 -27.48 13.83 -45.27
CA ILE A 226 -26.59 14.30 -44.20
C ILE A 226 -27.40 14.70 -42.94
N ALA A 227 -28.62 15.21 -43.10
CA ALA A 227 -29.49 15.56 -41.99
C ALA A 227 -29.90 14.32 -41.16
N ASN A 228 -30.27 13.23 -41.83
CA ASN A 228 -30.66 11.98 -41.18
C ASN A 228 -29.47 11.31 -40.49
N LEU A 229 -28.31 11.27 -41.15
CA LEU A 229 -27.08 10.69 -40.60
C LEU A 229 -26.61 11.41 -39.32
N ARG A 230 -26.77 12.74 -39.27
CA ARG A 230 -26.44 13.51 -38.05
C ARG A 230 -27.34 13.14 -36.87
N GLN A 231 -28.62 12.90 -37.12
CA GLN A 231 -29.57 12.51 -36.09
C GLN A 231 -29.32 11.08 -35.64
N GLU A 232 -29.13 10.15 -36.57
CA GLU A 232 -28.89 8.73 -36.31
C GLU A 232 -27.63 8.48 -35.47
N PHE A 233 -26.52 9.10 -35.85
CA PHE A 233 -25.25 8.97 -35.12
C PHE A 233 -25.13 9.97 -33.96
N SER A 234 -26.10 10.88 -33.80
CA SER A 234 -26.10 11.93 -32.76
C SER A 234 -24.80 12.75 -32.72
N VAL A 235 -24.27 13.11 -33.90
CA VAL A 235 -22.99 13.81 -34.06
C VAL A 235 -23.15 15.21 -34.66
N SER A 236 -22.23 16.11 -34.31
CA SER A 236 -22.14 17.40 -34.96
C SER A 236 -21.71 17.25 -36.42
N ILE A 237 -22.09 18.20 -37.28
CA ILE A 237 -21.78 18.14 -38.71
C ILE A 237 -20.27 18.05 -38.98
N GLY A 238 -19.45 18.77 -38.22
CA GLY A 238 -17.99 18.69 -38.32
C GLY A 238 -17.41 17.37 -37.81
N THR A 239 -18.13 16.63 -36.96
CA THR A 239 -17.72 15.27 -36.56
C THR A 239 -18.09 14.26 -37.63
N LEU A 240 -19.27 14.42 -38.26
CA LEU A 240 -19.72 13.61 -39.38
C LEU A 240 -18.73 13.68 -40.57
N TYR A 241 -18.30 14.87 -40.98
CA TYR A 241 -17.32 14.99 -42.06
C TYR A 241 -15.97 14.36 -41.73
N ARG A 242 -15.50 14.47 -40.48
CA ARG A 242 -14.27 13.79 -40.03
C ARG A 242 -14.41 12.27 -39.99
N MET A 243 -15.62 11.76 -39.73
CA MET A 243 -15.93 10.33 -39.84
C MET A 243 -15.85 9.88 -41.30
N LEU A 244 -16.48 10.59 -42.24
CA LEU A 244 -16.40 10.30 -43.68
C LEU A 244 -14.96 10.33 -44.21
N GLU A 245 -14.20 11.37 -43.86
CA GLU A 245 -12.79 11.50 -44.29
C GLU A 245 -11.92 10.35 -43.75
N ARG A 246 -12.16 9.92 -42.50
CA ARG A 246 -11.47 8.78 -41.90
C ARG A 246 -11.85 7.47 -42.58
N ALA A 247 -13.14 7.27 -42.86
CA ALA A 247 -13.63 6.10 -43.57
C ALA A 247 -13.04 6.00 -44.99
N GLY A 248 -12.90 7.14 -45.69
CA GLY A 248 -12.19 7.21 -46.98
C GLY A 248 -10.75 6.69 -46.91
N LYS A 249 -9.98 7.17 -45.93
CA LYS A 249 -8.59 6.71 -45.74
C LYS A 249 -8.51 5.22 -45.36
N LEU A 250 -9.48 4.72 -44.58
CA LEU A 250 -9.54 3.30 -44.21
C LEU A 250 -9.88 2.38 -45.39
N THR A 251 -10.68 2.86 -46.34
CA THR A 251 -11.02 2.09 -47.55
C THR A 251 -9.95 2.15 -48.64
N ASP A 252 -9.11 3.20 -48.67
CA ASP A 252 -7.99 3.31 -49.61
C ASP A 252 -6.76 2.48 -49.16
N ASP A 253 -6.64 2.18 -47.86
CA ASP A 253 -5.59 1.36 -47.26
C ASP A 253 -5.90 -0.16 -47.26
N MET A 254 -7.06 -0.59 -47.79
CA MET A 254 -7.50 -1.99 -47.91
C MET A 254 -7.38 -2.51 -49.34
#